data_AF-A0A8H5MGV7-F1
#
_entry.id   AF-A0A8H5MGV7-F1
#
_cell.length_a   1.000
_cell.length_b   1.000
_cell.length_c   1.000
_cell.angle_alpha   90.00
_cell.angle_beta   90.00
_cell.angle_gamma   90.00
#
_symmetry.space_group_name_H-M   'P 1'
#
loop_
_entity.id
_entity.type
_entity.pdbx_description
1 polymer ?
#
loop_
_entity_poly.entity_id
_entity_poly.type
_entity_poly.pdbx_seq_one_letter_code
_entity_poly.pdbx_strand_id
1 'polypeptide(L)'
;MPKARKRKLPITDTDPVPVASSSKPESSRAVIRRFHVLLKRQVQLQKSTQTDVSKKTELDRVEEEIEQLGGLENYQRMSTIGQGSDRGGGSQKVLVNWLKEKRMHRTESKLRLLEVGALKPDNYKSYSDWMQVTPIDLNSRHPSILEQDFLLLDKTENLEAWDIISLSLVLNFVPEPTDRGNSEI
;
A
#
# COMPACT_ATOMS: atom_id res chain seq x y z
N MET A 1 14.18 35.82 -48.50
CA MET A 1 13.25 34.66 -48.60
C MET A 1 13.17 33.98 -47.23
N PRO A 2 12.10 34.16 -46.44
CA PRO A 2 11.96 33.48 -45.15
C PRO A 2 11.56 32.00 -45.36
N LYS A 3 12.23 31.07 -44.65
CA LYS A 3 11.97 29.63 -44.74
C LYS A 3 10.63 29.29 -44.07
N ALA A 4 9.75 28.60 -44.79
CA ALA A 4 8.44 28.17 -44.30
C ALA A 4 8.58 27.19 -43.11
N ARG A 5 7.84 27.46 -42.03
CA ARG A 5 7.85 26.66 -40.79
C ARG A 5 6.87 25.48 -40.97
N LYS A 6 7.37 24.24 -40.91
CA LYS A 6 6.52 23.03 -40.98
C LYS A 6 5.55 22.99 -39.78
N ARG A 7 4.25 22.95 -40.04
CA ARG A 7 3.21 22.72 -39.00
C ARG A 7 3.25 21.26 -38.59
N LYS A 8 3.25 20.98 -37.28
CA LYS A 8 3.14 19.62 -36.75
C LYS A 8 1.69 19.15 -36.85
N LEU A 9 1.49 17.93 -37.35
CA LEU A 9 0.18 17.28 -37.46
C LEU A 9 -0.29 16.80 -36.07
N PRO A 10 -1.61 16.74 -35.82
CA PRO A 10 -2.17 16.28 -34.56
C PRO A 10 -1.94 14.77 -34.37
N ILE A 11 -1.50 14.40 -33.18
CA ILE A 11 -1.34 13.00 -32.75
C ILE A 11 -2.73 12.49 -32.37
N THR A 12 -3.44 11.92 -33.34
CA THR A 12 -4.52 10.98 -33.07
C THR A 12 -4.26 9.78 -33.95
N ASP A 13 -3.26 9.00 -33.57
CA ASP A 13 -3.12 7.62 -34.03
C ASP A 13 -3.22 6.72 -32.80
N THR A 14 -3.95 5.64 -33.01
CA THR A 14 -4.45 4.67 -32.05
C THR A 14 -3.32 3.82 -31.46
N ASP A 15 -3.00 4.08 -30.19
CA ASP A 15 -2.29 3.15 -29.32
C ASP A 15 -3.17 2.85 -28.09
N PRO A 16 -3.11 1.65 -27.50
CA PRO A 16 -3.92 1.30 -26.34
C PRO A 16 -3.60 2.25 -25.20
N VAL A 17 -4.62 2.98 -24.76
CA VAL A 17 -4.56 4.00 -23.71
C VAL A 17 -3.78 3.46 -22.51
N PRO A 18 -2.60 3.98 -22.17
CA PRO A 18 -2.08 3.78 -20.82
C PRO A 18 -3.07 4.51 -19.93
N VAL A 19 -3.71 3.79 -19.01
CA VAL A 19 -4.70 4.33 -18.07
C VAL A 19 -4.02 5.40 -17.23
N ALA A 20 -4.01 6.63 -17.72
CA ALA A 20 -3.40 7.77 -17.06
C ALA A 20 -4.17 7.98 -15.76
N SER A 21 -3.51 7.75 -14.62
CA SER A 21 -4.06 8.04 -13.30
C SER A 21 -4.18 9.56 -13.11
N SER A 22 -5.20 10.16 -13.70
CA SER A 22 -5.40 11.62 -13.74
C SER A 22 -5.89 12.22 -12.41
N SER A 23 -5.80 11.49 -11.30
CA SER A 23 -6.09 12.05 -9.98
C SER A 23 -4.89 12.89 -9.52
N LYS A 24 -5.08 14.19 -9.28
CA LYS A 24 -4.04 15.07 -8.74
C LYS A 24 -3.45 14.48 -7.44
N PRO A 25 -2.14 14.62 -7.17
CA PRO A 25 -1.53 14.10 -5.94
C PRO A 25 -2.26 14.55 -4.66
N GLU A 26 -2.73 15.79 -4.65
CA GLU A 26 -3.50 16.38 -3.54
C GLU A 26 -4.82 15.64 -3.27
N SER A 27 -5.53 15.21 -4.32
CA SER A 27 -6.80 14.50 -4.17
C SER A 27 -6.58 13.09 -3.60
N SER A 28 -5.58 12.36 -4.09
CA SER A 28 -5.24 11.03 -3.55
C SER A 28 -4.84 11.09 -2.07
N ARG A 29 -4.04 12.07 -1.66
CA ARG A 29 -3.64 12.27 -0.26
C ARG A 29 -4.80 12.70 0.63
N ALA A 30 -5.75 13.47 0.10
CA ALA A 30 -6.94 13.86 0.86
C ALA A 30 -7.83 12.65 1.15
N VAL A 31 -8.07 11.79 0.14
CA VAL A 31 -8.85 10.55 0.29
C VAL A 31 -8.19 9.62 1.31
N ILE A 32 -6.88 9.34 1.15
CA ILE A 32 -6.11 8.50 2.09
C ILE A 32 -6.23 9.01 3.52
N ARG A 33 -6.07 10.32 3.75
CA ARG A 33 -6.19 10.92 5.08
C ARG A 33 -7.59 10.81 5.64
N ARG A 34 -8.62 11.08 4.83
CA ARG A 34 -10.02 10.97 5.26
C ARG A 34 -10.36 9.53 5.68
N PHE A 35 -9.90 8.54 4.91
CA PHE A 35 -10.05 7.12 5.26
C PHE A 35 -9.51 6.78 6.65
N HIS A 36 -8.27 7.20 6.96
CA HIS A 36 -7.69 6.92 8.28
C HIS A 36 -8.48 7.57 9.43
N VAL A 37 -8.98 8.79 9.21
CA VAL A 37 -9.83 9.48 10.20
C VAL A 37 -11.13 8.72 10.43
N LEU A 38 -11.77 8.25 9.36
CA LEU A 38 -13.03 7.50 9.44
C LEU A 38 -12.84 6.13 10.10
N LEU A 39 -11.81 5.37 9.71
CA LEU A 39 -11.50 4.07 10.34
C LEU A 39 -11.24 4.21 11.85
N LYS A 40 -10.47 5.23 12.25
CA LYS A 40 -10.25 5.50 13.67
C LYS A 40 -11.55 5.85 14.40
N ARG A 41 -12.40 6.67 13.78
CA ARG A 41 -13.69 7.06 14.36
C ARG A 41 -14.65 5.88 14.46
N GLN A 42 -14.69 5.01 13.46
CA GLN A 42 -15.50 3.79 13.45
C GLN A 42 -15.17 2.91 14.65
N VAL A 43 -13.88 2.61 14.88
CA VAL A 43 -13.41 1.78 16.00
C VAL A 43 -13.77 2.39 17.36
N GLN A 44 -13.62 3.72 17.50
CA GLN A 44 -14.01 4.42 18.73
C GLN A 44 -15.51 4.35 19.01
N LEU A 45 -16.33 4.50 17.97
CA LEU A 45 -17.79 4.40 18.08
C LEU A 45 -18.21 2.96 18.40
N GLN A 46 -17.67 1.95 17.71
CA GLN A 46 -17.95 0.53 17.95
C GLN A 46 -17.75 0.13 19.41
N LYS A 47 -16.65 0.56 20.04
CA LYS A 47 -16.38 0.32 21.47
C LYS A 47 -17.42 0.90 22.42
N SER A 48 -18.12 1.95 22.00
CA SER A 48 -19.07 2.70 22.82
C SER A 48 -20.53 2.53 22.39
N THR A 49 -20.79 1.70 21.37
CA THR A 49 -22.13 1.46 20.80
C THR A 49 -23.00 0.60 21.72
N GLN A 50 -22.41 -0.11 22.69
CA GLN A 50 -23.16 -0.95 23.63
C GLN A 50 -24.08 -0.17 24.58
N THR A 51 -23.99 1.16 24.66
CA THR A 51 -24.66 1.94 25.71
C THR A 51 -25.53 3.11 25.21
N ASP A 52 -25.47 3.48 23.92
CA ASP A 52 -26.06 4.74 23.44
C ASP A 52 -26.56 4.68 21.99
N VAL A 53 -27.87 4.88 21.79
CA VAL A 53 -28.53 4.89 20.47
C VAL A 53 -27.99 6.00 19.58
N SER A 54 -27.58 7.14 20.16
CA SER A 54 -26.99 8.26 19.41
C SER A 54 -25.68 7.85 18.72
N LYS A 55 -24.87 7.01 19.39
CA LYS A 55 -23.59 6.54 18.85
C LYS A 55 -23.75 5.51 17.74
N LYS A 56 -24.85 4.76 17.75
CA LYS A 56 -25.19 3.86 16.65
C LYS A 56 -25.48 4.64 15.37
N THR A 57 -26.30 5.68 15.45
CA THR A 57 -26.58 6.57 14.29
C THR A 57 -25.30 7.22 13.75
N GLU A 58 -24.37 7.61 14.62
CA GLU A 58 -23.07 8.15 14.18
C GLU A 58 -22.16 7.08 13.55
N LEU A 59 -22.24 5.83 14.01
CA LEU A 59 -21.50 4.73 13.39
C LEU A 59 -22.01 4.47 11.97
N ASP A 60 -23.32 4.40 11.80
CA ASP A 60 -23.97 4.21 10.49
C ASP A 60 -23.55 5.32 9.51
N ARG A 61 -23.50 6.58 9.96
CA ARG A 61 -23.01 7.72 9.16
C ARG A 61 -21.54 7.58 8.74
N VAL A 62 -20.69 7.08 9.63
CA VAL A 62 -19.26 6.87 9.33
C VAL A 62 -19.10 5.75 8.30
N GLU A 63 -19.88 4.68 8.41
CA GLU A 63 -19.88 3.55 7.48
C GLU A 63 -20.38 3.99 6.09
N GLU A 64 -21.49 4.73 6.03
CA GLU A 64 -21.99 5.33 4.79
C GLU A 64 -20.93 6.24 4.13
N GLU A 65 -20.19 7.04 4.91
CA GLU A 65 -19.16 7.89 4.36
C GLU A 65 -17.97 7.09 3.78
N ILE A 66 -17.58 5.99 4.44
CA ILE A 66 -16.54 5.08 3.94
C ILE A 66 -16.99 4.47 2.59
N GLU A 67 -18.25 4.03 2.49
CA GLU A 67 -18.82 3.49 1.26
C GLU A 67 -18.89 4.55 0.16
N GLN A 68 -19.32 5.78 0.47
CA GLN A 68 -19.34 6.89 -0.49
C GLN A 68 -17.95 7.25 -1.02
N LEU A 69 -16.91 7.06 -0.21
CA LEU A 69 -15.53 7.20 -0.63
C LEU A 69 -15.02 6.02 -1.46
N GLY A 70 -15.85 5.02 -1.76
CA GLY A 70 -15.51 3.83 -2.55
C GLY A 70 -14.85 2.71 -1.76
N GLY A 71 -14.96 2.74 -0.43
CA GLY A 71 -14.48 1.69 0.46
C GLY A 71 -12.98 1.41 0.38
N LEU A 72 -12.58 0.27 0.93
CA LEU A 72 -11.18 -0.15 1.00
C LEU A 72 -10.53 -0.28 -0.39
N GLU A 73 -11.30 -0.65 -1.41
CA GLU A 73 -10.81 -0.76 -2.78
C GLU A 73 -10.32 0.60 -3.30
N ASN A 74 -11.12 1.65 -3.15
CA ASN A 74 -10.69 2.98 -3.59
C ASN A 74 -9.51 3.48 -2.74
N TYR A 75 -9.46 3.15 -1.46
CA TYR A 75 -8.29 3.43 -0.62
C TYR A 75 -7.01 2.77 -1.19
N GLN A 76 -7.02 1.45 -1.45
CA GLN A 76 -5.86 0.72 -1.98
C GLN A 76 -5.46 1.24 -3.38
N ARG A 77 -6.45 1.60 -4.21
CA ARG A 77 -6.20 2.24 -5.51
C ARG A 77 -5.49 3.58 -5.35
N MET A 78 -5.97 4.45 -4.46
CA MET A 78 -5.34 5.75 -4.20
C MET A 78 -3.93 5.60 -3.63
N SER A 79 -3.70 4.62 -2.76
CA SER A 79 -2.38 4.31 -2.22
C SER A 79 -1.42 3.78 -3.30
N THR A 80 -1.90 2.95 -4.22
CA THR A 80 -1.14 2.45 -5.38
C THR A 80 -0.70 3.60 -6.29
N ILE A 81 -1.60 4.56 -6.54
CA ILE A 81 -1.29 5.78 -7.30
C ILE A 81 -0.30 6.66 -6.52
N GLY A 82 -0.44 6.75 -5.20
CA GLY A 82 0.48 7.47 -4.31
C GLY A 82 1.92 6.94 -4.37
N GLN A 83 2.11 5.66 -4.66
CA GLN A 83 3.41 5.01 -4.87
C GLN A 83 3.99 5.20 -6.29
N GLY A 84 3.34 6.00 -7.15
CA GLY A 84 3.82 6.30 -8.50
C GLY A 84 5.24 6.88 -8.52
N SER A 85 6.01 6.57 -9.56
CA SER A 85 7.39 7.07 -9.71
C SER A 85 7.46 8.60 -9.83
N ASP A 86 6.41 9.22 -10.37
CA ASP A 86 6.18 10.66 -10.43
C ASP A 86 5.92 11.29 -9.05
N ARG A 87 5.73 10.47 -7.99
CA ARG A 87 5.35 10.91 -6.63
C ARG A 87 6.35 10.50 -5.55
N GLY A 88 7.57 10.15 -5.96
CA GLY A 88 8.64 9.68 -5.06
C GLY A 88 8.84 8.17 -5.08
N GLY A 89 7.92 7.41 -5.67
CA GLY A 89 7.93 5.95 -5.62
C GLY A 89 7.51 5.40 -4.25
N GLY A 90 7.38 4.08 -4.15
CA GLY A 90 7.13 3.45 -2.86
C GLY A 90 8.41 3.33 -2.00
N SER A 91 8.21 2.90 -0.75
CA SER A 91 9.26 2.71 0.26
C SER A 91 10.32 1.68 -0.14
N GLN A 92 10.04 0.78 -1.09
CA GLN A 92 10.98 -0.22 -1.57
C GLN A 92 12.29 0.40 -2.08
N LYS A 93 12.22 1.60 -2.67
CA LYS A 93 13.42 2.29 -3.17
C LYS A 93 14.36 2.66 -2.03
N VAL A 94 13.79 3.10 -0.91
CA VAL A 94 14.55 3.48 0.30
C VAL A 94 15.20 2.23 0.89
N LEU A 95 14.45 1.15 1.07
CA LEU A 95 14.97 -0.12 1.58
C LEU A 95 16.10 -0.65 0.70
N VAL A 96 15.89 -0.71 -0.62
CA VAL A 96 16.89 -1.24 -1.56
C VAL A 96 18.16 -0.40 -1.56
N ASN A 97 18.07 0.93 -1.44
CA ASN A 97 19.24 1.78 -1.32
C ASN A 97 20.05 1.45 -0.06
N TRP A 98 19.40 1.29 1.10
CA TRP A 98 20.08 0.88 2.32
C TRP A 98 20.76 -0.49 2.21
N LEU A 99 20.10 -1.47 1.59
CA LEU A 99 20.69 -2.79 1.35
C LEU A 99 21.92 -2.71 0.42
N LYS A 100 21.87 -1.83 -0.57
CA LYS A 100 23.00 -1.59 -1.48
C LYS A 100 24.18 -0.94 -0.77
N GLU A 101 23.94 0.06 0.07
CA GLU A 101 24.96 0.73 0.89
C GLU A 101 25.67 -0.28 1.82
N LYS A 102 24.91 -1.21 2.40
CA LYS A 102 25.44 -2.31 3.22
C LYS A 102 26.06 -3.45 2.43
N ARG A 103 26.13 -3.35 1.10
CA ARG A 103 26.64 -4.38 0.17
C ARG A 103 25.92 -5.73 0.25
N MET A 104 24.68 -5.75 0.75
CA MET A 104 23.90 -6.99 0.88
C MET A 104 23.42 -7.55 -0.46
N HIS A 105 23.49 -6.77 -1.54
CA HIS A 105 23.20 -7.20 -2.91
C HIS A 105 24.30 -8.09 -3.54
N ARG A 106 25.38 -8.38 -2.81
CA ARG A 106 26.55 -9.15 -3.29
C ARG A 106 26.67 -10.51 -2.63
N THR A 107 25.59 -11.03 -2.06
CA THR A 107 25.55 -12.34 -1.43
C THR A 107 25.55 -13.47 -2.46
N GLU A 108 26.04 -14.65 -2.08
CA GLU A 108 26.02 -15.84 -2.94
C GLU A 108 24.58 -16.37 -3.14
N SER A 109 23.72 -16.19 -2.14
CA SER A 109 22.30 -16.52 -2.18
C SER A 109 21.43 -15.27 -2.28
N LYS A 110 20.22 -15.41 -2.84
CA LYS A 110 19.23 -14.33 -2.84
C LYS A 110 18.71 -14.08 -1.43
N LEU A 111 18.51 -12.82 -1.08
CA LEU A 111 17.88 -12.43 0.19
C LEU A 111 16.38 -12.71 0.13
N ARG A 112 15.86 -13.41 1.15
CA ARG A 112 14.44 -13.68 1.35
C ARG A 112 13.79 -12.48 2.04
N LEU A 113 12.97 -11.75 1.29
CA LEU A 113 12.22 -10.59 1.74
C LEU A 113 10.75 -10.97 1.94
N LEU A 114 10.20 -10.72 3.12
CA LEU A 114 8.76 -10.63 3.35
C LEU A 114 8.32 -9.17 3.15
N GLU A 115 7.51 -8.88 2.13
CA GLU A 115 6.90 -7.56 1.94
C GLU A 115 5.48 -7.58 2.50
N VAL A 116 5.24 -6.85 3.57
CA VAL A 116 3.94 -6.78 4.23
C VAL A 116 3.20 -5.52 3.77
N GLY A 117 1.92 -5.67 3.44
CA GLY A 117 1.09 -4.57 2.93
C GLY A 117 1.33 -4.29 1.45
N ALA A 118 1.65 -5.31 0.66
CA ALA A 118 2.00 -5.16 -0.73
C ALA A 118 0.77 -4.74 -1.57
N LEU A 119 0.86 -3.58 -2.22
CA LEU A 119 -0.17 -3.11 -3.17
C LEU A 119 0.11 -3.55 -4.61
N LYS A 120 1.35 -3.91 -4.92
CA LYS A 120 1.79 -4.36 -6.25
C LYS A 120 2.66 -5.60 -6.10
N PRO A 121 2.49 -6.61 -6.96
CA PRO A 121 3.29 -7.84 -6.89
C PRO A 121 4.74 -7.65 -7.36
N ASP A 122 5.05 -6.56 -8.04
CA ASP A 122 6.29 -6.36 -8.78
C ASP A 122 7.16 -5.21 -8.24
N ASN A 123 6.89 -4.74 -7.02
CA ASN A 123 7.64 -3.66 -6.36
C ASN A 123 9.16 -3.86 -6.41
N TYR A 124 9.62 -5.11 -6.30
CA TYR A 124 11.04 -5.48 -6.29
C TYR A 124 11.51 -6.21 -7.55
N LYS A 125 10.71 -6.24 -8.63
CA LYS A 125 11.03 -7.01 -9.85
C LYS A 125 12.41 -6.69 -10.43
N SER A 126 12.80 -5.42 -10.41
CA SER A 126 14.11 -4.94 -10.87
C SER A 126 15.30 -5.40 -10.02
N TYR A 127 15.05 -6.09 -8.92
CA TYR A 127 16.06 -6.58 -7.97
C TYR A 127 16.02 -8.11 -7.80
N SER A 128 15.27 -8.80 -8.67
CA SER A 128 15.05 -10.25 -8.62
C SER A 128 16.32 -11.10 -8.77
N ASP A 129 17.43 -10.53 -9.25
CA ASP A 129 18.72 -11.23 -9.34
C ASP A 129 19.32 -11.55 -7.96
N TRP A 130 19.06 -10.72 -6.95
CA TRP A 130 19.64 -10.86 -5.61
C TRP A 130 18.58 -10.85 -4.49
N MET A 131 17.29 -10.78 -4.84
CA MET A 131 16.18 -10.84 -3.90
C MET A 131 15.12 -11.85 -4.33
N GLN A 132 14.62 -12.61 -3.36
CA GLN A 132 13.40 -13.42 -3.46
C GLN A 132 12.35 -12.78 -2.56
N VAL A 133 11.25 -12.32 -3.15
CA VAL A 133 10.23 -11.56 -2.43
C VAL A 133 8.95 -12.38 -2.27
N THR A 134 8.42 -12.42 -1.05
CA THR A 134 7.09 -12.93 -0.72
C THR A 134 6.21 -11.74 -0.33
N PRO A 135 5.35 -11.26 -1.24
CA PRO A 135 4.42 -10.18 -0.92
C PRO A 135 3.17 -10.72 -0.23
N ILE A 136 2.79 -10.11 0.89
CA ILE A 136 1.55 -10.39 1.62
C ILE A 136 0.75 -9.11 1.83
N ASP A 137 -0.57 -9.24 1.92
CA ASP A 137 -1.48 -8.15 2.31
C ASP A 137 -2.68 -8.72 3.07
N LEU A 138 -3.27 -7.93 3.98
CA LEU A 138 -4.46 -8.37 4.72
C LEU A 138 -5.71 -8.49 3.82
N ASN A 139 -5.78 -7.68 2.77
CA ASN A 139 -6.91 -7.62 1.83
C ASN A 139 -6.36 -7.63 0.40
N SER A 140 -5.77 -8.75 -0.02
CA SER A 140 -5.02 -8.83 -1.26
C SER A 140 -5.91 -8.60 -2.49
N ARG A 141 -5.46 -7.70 -3.38
CA ARG A 141 -6.15 -7.41 -4.65
C ARG A 141 -5.43 -7.92 -5.88
N HIS A 142 -4.44 -8.77 -5.69
CA HIS A 142 -3.69 -9.36 -6.79
C HIS A 142 -3.40 -10.84 -6.51
N PRO A 143 -3.62 -11.76 -7.46
CA PRO A 143 -3.44 -13.20 -7.24
C PRO A 143 -1.99 -13.60 -6.88
N SER A 144 -1.01 -12.75 -7.23
CA SER A 144 0.39 -12.94 -6.87
C SER A 144 0.80 -12.32 -5.52
N ILE A 145 -0.15 -11.73 -4.77
CA ILE A 145 0.05 -11.23 -3.42
C ILE A 145 -0.75 -12.15 -2.50
N LEU A 146 -0.09 -12.77 -1.53
CA LEU A 146 -0.75 -13.69 -0.61
C LEU A 146 -1.65 -12.90 0.35
N GLU A 147 -2.92 -13.26 0.43
CA GLU A 147 -3.81 -12.73 1.46
C GLU A 147 -3.47 -13.38 2.81
N GLN A 148 -2.91 -12.61 3.74
CA GLN A 148 -2.42 -13.10 5.02
C GLN A 148 -2.35 -11.96 6.04
N ASP A 149 -2.85 -12.22 7.24
CA ASP A 149 -2.61 -11.35 8.39
C ASP A 149 -1.19 -11.59 8.93
N PHE A 150 -0.35 -10.55 8.87
CA PHE A 150 1.01 -10.58 9.37
C PHE A 150 1.09 -10.87 10.87
N LEU A 151 0.13 -10.36 11.66
CA LEU A 151 0.10 -10.56 13.12
C LEU A 151 -0.29 -11.98 13.51
N LEU A 152 -0.85 -12.76 12.57
CA LEU A 152 -1.26 -14.14 12.75
C LEU A 152 -0.34 -15.13 12.03
N LEU A 153 0.83 -14.69 11.54
CA LEU A 153 1.83 -15.61 10.99
C LEU A 153 2.33 -16.55 12.10
N ASP A 154 2.33 -17.86 11.80
CA ASP A 154 2.86 -18.85 12.72
C ASP A 154 4.36 -18.64 12.93
N LYS A 155 4.76 -18.47 14.19
CA LYS A 155 6.15 -18.17 14.56
C LYS A 155 7.09 -19.35 14.32
N THR A 156 6.61 -20.57 14.49
CA THR A 156 7.40 -21.78 14.35
C THR A 156 7.67 -22.08 12.88
N GLU A 157 6.66 -21.95 12.02
CA GLU A 157 6.79 -22.13 10.57
C GLU A 157 7.66 -21.04 9.93
N ASN A 158 7.64 -19.82 10.48
CA ASN A 158 8.38 -18.68 9.94
C ASN A 158 9.71 -18.41 10.66
N LEU A 159 10.14 -19.30 11.57
CA LEU A 159 11.41 -19.15 12.27
C LEU A 159 12.57 -19.15 11.27
N GLU A 160 13.38 -18.08 11.27
CA GLU A 160 14.50 -17.89 10.33
C GLU A 160 14.12 -17.95 8.84
N ALA A 161 12.85 -17.81 8.51
CA ALA A 161 12.35 -17.86 7.13
C ALA A 161 12.72 -16.63 6.29
N TRP A 162 13.02 -15.50 6.94
CA TRP A 162 13.18 -14.20 6.31
C TRP A 162 14.49 -13.54 6.70
N ASP A 163 15.23 -13.04 5.71
CA ASP A 163 16.43 -12.24 5.95
C ASP A 163 16.06 -10.77 6.17
N ILE A 164 14.93 -10.34 5.59
CA ILE A 164 14.41 -8.98 5.67
C ILE A 164 12.88 -9.02 5.76
N ILE A 165 12.31 -8.19 6.65
CA ILE A 165 10.88 -7.92 6.70
C ILE A 165 10.67 -6.43 6.40
N SER A 166 9.90 -6.12 5.35
CA SER A 166 9.54 -4.76 4.97
C SER A 166 8.10 -4.45 5.40
N LEU A 167 7.96 -3.51 6.34
CA LEU A 167 6.68 -3.07 6.92
C LEU A 167 6.58 -1.55 6.79
N SER A 168 6.02 -1.06 5.68
CA SER A 168 5.85 0.39 5.48
C SER A 168 4.40 0.80 5.65
N LEU A 169 4.13 1.59 6.70
CA LEU A 169 2.79 2.12 7.04
C LEU A 169 1.72 1.06 7.37
N VAL A 170 2.08 -0.23 7.45
CA VAL A 170 1.17 -1.34 7.75
C VAL A 170 0.56 -1.21 9.15
N LEU A 171 1.39 -0.97 10.17
CA LEU A 171 0.91 -0.86 11.55
C LEU A 171 0.01 0.37 11.78
N ASN A 172 -0.02 1.33 10.84
CA ASN A 172 -0.92 2.48 10.94
C ASN A 172 -2.39 2.11 10.71
N PHE A 173 -2.66 0.95 10.10
CA PHE A 173 -4.02 0.41 9.93
C PHE A 173 -4.59 -0.20 11.20
N VAL A 174 -3.72 -0.55 12.16
CA VAL A 174 -4.16 -1.02 13.47
C VAL A 174 -4.55 0.20 14.31
N PRO A 175 -5.85 0.37 14.61
CA PRO A 175 -6.38 1.59 15.20
C PRO A 175 -5.90 1.79 16.64
N GLU A 176 -5.71 0.69 17.38
CA GLU A 176 -5.30 0.70 18.77
C GLU A 176 -3.79 0.46 18.91
N PRO A 177 -3.08 1.26 19.73
CA PRO A 177 -1.66 1.06 19.95
C PRO A 177 -1.29 -0.30 20.54
N THR A 178 -2.12 -0.86 21.42
CA THR A 178 -1.89 -2.16 22.05
C THR A 178 -1.86 -3.30 21.04
N ASP A 179 -2.74 -3.22 20.04
CA ASP A 179 -2.94 -4.29 19.07
C ASP A 179 -1.86 -4.29 17.98
N ARG A 180 -0.97 -3.28 17.96
CA ARG A 180 0.16 -3.20 17.01
C ARG A 180 1.30 -4.18 17.32
N GLY A 181 1.20 -4.88 18.45
CA GLY A 181 2.17 -5.87 18.89
C GLY A 181 1.75 -6.41 20.24
N ASN A 182 0.82 -7.37 20.24
CA ASN A 182 0.54 -8.14 21.45
C ASN A 182 1.65 -9.18 21.63
N SER A 183 2.62 -8.85 22.47
CA SER A 183 3.58 -9.80 23.02
C SER A 183 2.96 -10.51 24.22
N GLU A 184 1.93 -11.33 23.99
CA GLU A 184 1.73 -12.44 24.92
C GLU A 184 2.89 -13.41 24.68
N ILE A 185 3.83 -13.37 25.64
CA ILE A 185 4.91 -14.34 25.82
C ILE A 185 4.41 -15.39 26.79
#